data_AF-A0A1F9Q3E6-F1
#
_entry.id   AF-A0A1F9Q3E6-F1
#
_cell.length_a   1.000
_cell.length_b   1.000
_cell.length_c   1.000
_cell.angle_alpha   90.00
_cell.angle_beta   90.00
_cell.angle_gamma   90.00
#
_symmetry.space_group_name_H-M   'P 1'
#
loop_
_entity.id
_entity.type
_entity.pdbx_description
1 polymer ?
#
loop_
_entity_poly.entity_id
_entity_poly.type
_entity_poly.pdbx_seq_one_letter_code
_entity_poly.pdbx_strand_id
1 'polypeptide(L)'
;MTAQTIILIFTLVIYLIIIFVFNKARIKYAGGKVGKVINLILVTVCLLFIADYVIIFDPIMGAEILEIIRALFRTAALSFLAYGGAKIAES
;
A
#
# COMPACT_ATOMS: atom_id res chain seq x y z
N MET A 1 -15.19 -20.98 5.54
CA MET A 1 -14.25 -19.84 5.46
C MET A 1 -14.18 -19.18 6.83
N THR A 2 -12.99 -18.97 7.38
CA THR A 2 -12.83 -18.24 8.65
C THR A 2 -13.04 -16.75 8.42
N ALA A 3 -13.46 -16.00 9.46
CA ALA A 3 -13.67 -14.56 9.37
C ALA A 3 -12.40 -13.81 8.90
N GLN A 4 -11.23 -14.27 9.31
CA GLN A 4 -9.93 -13.70 8.90
C GLN A 4 -9.68 -13.83 7.39
N THR A 5 -9.98 -14.99 6.80
CA THR A 5 -9.83 -15.19 5.35
C THR A 5 -10.77 -14.29 4.56
N ILE A 6 -12.00 -14.10 5.04
CA ILE A 6 -12.97 -13.17 4.43
C ILE A 6 -12.42 -11.75 4.44
N ILE A 7 -11.93 -11.28 5.60
CA ILE A 7 -11.36 -9.93 5.74
C ILE A 7 -10.20 -9.75 4.77
N LEU A 8 -9.26 -10.71 4.72
CA LEU A 8 -8.12 -10.64 3.80
C LEU A 8 -8.61 -10.52 2.35
N ILE A 9 -9.50 -11.39 1.89
CA ILE A 9 -10.02 -11.33 0.51
C ILE A 9 -10.70 -9.99 0.20
N PHE A 10 -11.53 -9.46 1.10
CA PHE A 10 -12.14 -8.15 0.89
C PHE A 10 -11.09 -7.02 0.83
N THR A 11 -10.11 -7.05 1.73
CA THR A 11 -8.97 -6.13 1.71
C THR A 11 -8.16 -6.26 0.40
N LEU A 12 -8.00 -7.47 -0.16
CA LEU A 12 -7.39 -7.70 -1.48
C LEU A 12 -8.11 -6.88 -2.55
N VAL A 13 -9.43 -7.06 -2.61
CA VAL A 13 -10.29 -6.46 -3.63
C VAL A 13 -10.22 -4.94 -3.53
N ILE A 14 -10.27 -4.40 -2.30
CA ILE A 14 -10.12 -2.96 -2.08
C ILE A 14 -8.77 -2.46 -2.58
N TYR A 15 -7.67 -3.14 -2.26
CA TYR A 15 -6.34 -2.74 -2.74
C TYR A 15 -6.25 -2.78 -4.27
N LEU A 16 -6.79 -3.81 -4.92
CA LEU A 16 -6.82 -3.90 -6.38
C LEU A 16 -7.66 -2.77 -7.00
N ILE A 17 -8.81 -2.44 -6.42
CA ILE A 17 -9.65 -1.32 -6.88
C ILE A 17 -8.88 0.00 -6.76
N ILE A 18 -8.23 0.26 -5.61
CA ILE A 18 -7.43 1.47 -5.40
C ILE A 18 -6.32 1.55 -6.45
N ILE A 19 -5.52 0.50 -6.59
CA ILE A 19 -4.41 0.48 -7.57
C ILE A 19 -4.95 0.73 -8.99
N PHE A 20 -6.04 0.06 -9.38
CA PHE A 20 -6.62 0.21 -10.71
C PHE A 20 -7.14 1.63 -10.99
N VAL A 21 -7.96 2.17 -10.07
CA VAL A 21 -8.56 3.50 -10.21
C VAL A 21 -7.49 4.59 -10.21
N PHE A 22 -6.54 4.53 -9.28
CA PHE A 22 -5.46 5.51 -9.19
C PHE A 22 -4.47 5.37 -10.35
N ASN A 23 -4.20 4.17 -10.86
CA ASN A 23 -3.36 4.01 -12.04
C ASN A 23 -4.02 4.63 -13.29
N LYS A 24 -5.34 4.46 -13.46
CA LYS A 24 -6.08 5.14 -14.54
C LYS A 24 -6.02 6.67 -14.37
N ALA A 25 -6.16 7.16 -13.14
CA ALA A 25 -6.03 8.59 -12.84
C ALA A 25 -4.60 9.11 -13.12
N ARG A 26 -3.56 8.31 -12.83
CA ARG A 26 -2.15 8.65 -13.08
C ARG A 26 -1.89 9.00 -14.54
N ILE A 27 -2.46 8.21 -15.45
CA ILE A 27 -2.33 8.42 -16.90
C ILE A 27 -3.04 9.72 -17.31
N LYS A 28 -4.21 10.00 -16.72
CA LYS A 28 -5.00 11.21 -17.02
C LYS A 28 -4.35 12.51 -16.51
N TYR A 29 -3.67 12.46 -15.37
CA TYR A 29 -3.04 13.62 -14.72
C TYR A 29 -1.51 13.60 -14.78
N ALA A 30 -0.96 12.98 -15.83
CA ALA A 30 0.48 12.82 -15.99
C ALA A 30 1.22 14.17 -15.97
N GLY A 31 2.31 14.25 -15.20
CA GLY A 31 3.19 15.43 -15.13
C GLY A 31 2.78 16.55 -14.17
N GLY A 32 1.52 16.63 -13.75
CA GLY A 32 1.04 17.66 -12.80
C GLY A 32 1.30 17.36 -11.33
N LYS A 33 1.08 18.34 -10.44
CA LYS A 33 1.10 18.13 -8.97
C LYS A 33 0.15 16.99 -8.56
N VAL A 34 -1.03 16.93 -9.18
CA VAL A 34 -2.01 15.85 -8.98
C VAL A 34 -1.43 14.48 -9.34
N GLY A 35 -0.70 14.38 -10.46
CA GLY A 35 -0.02 13.14 -10.86
C GLY A 35 1.04 12.69 -9.86
N LYS A 36 1.79 13.64 -9.26
CA LYS A 36 2.75 13.34 -8.19
C LYS A 36 2.04 12.78 -6.94
N VAL A 37 0.91 13.38 -6.53
CA VAL A 37 0.10 12.88 -5.40
C VAL A 37 -0.43 11.48 -5.68
N ILE A 38 -0.98 11.23 -6.88
CA ILE A 38 -1.46 9.91 -7.28
C ILE A 38 -0.32 8.87 -7.24
N ASN A 39 0.87 9.24 -7.72
CA ASN A 39 2.02 8.34 -7.66
C ASN A 39 2.41 8.01 -6.21
N LEU A 40 2.32 8.98 -5.32
CA LEU A 40 2.58 8.76 -3.90
C LEU A 40 1.56 7.81 -3.26
N ILE A 41 0.28 7.99 -3.57
CA ILE A 41 -0.79 7.11 -3.11
C ILE A 41 -0.56 5.68 -3.62
N LEU A 42 -0.21 5.51 -4.90
CA LEU A 42 0.08 4.19 -5.47
C LEU A 42 1.24 3.49 -4.75
N VAL A 43 2.36 4.20 -4.50
CA VAL A 43 3.50 3.62 -3.76
C VAL A 43 3.10 3.23 -2.33
N THR A 44 2.39 4.12 -1.63
CA THR A 44 1.92 3.87 -0.27
C THR A 44 1.02 2.63 -0.20
N VAL A 45 0.07 2.54 -1.11
CA VAL A 45 -0.89 1.42 -1.19
C VAL A 45 -0.17 0.12 -1.53
N CYS A 46 0.82 0.13 -2.42
CA CYS A 46 1.63 -1.05 -2.71
C CYS A 46 2.42 -1.53 -1.47
N LEU A 47 2.98 -0.61 -0.67
CA LEU A 47 3.68 -0.97 0.56
C LEU A 47 2.73 -1.55 1.62
N LEU A 48 1.55 -0.95 1.79
CA LEU A 48 0.51 -1.48 2.69
C LEU A 48 0.01 -2.86 2.24
N PHE A 49 -0.17 -3.04 0.94
CA PHE A 49 -0.51 -4.33 0.36
C PHE A 49 0.52 -5.41 0.75
N ILE A 50 1.81 -5.13 0.58
CA ILE A 50 2.87 -6.07 0.97
C ILE A 50 2.83 -6.35 2.48
N ALA A 51 2.61 -5.32 3.30
CA ALA A 51 2.56 -5.47 4.75
C ALA A 51 1.40 -6.37 5.24
N ASP A 52 0.24 -6.25 4.61
CA ASP A 52 -0.93 -7.04 4.98
C ASP A 52 -0.81 -8.49 4.48
N TYR A 53 -0.21 -8.69 3.31
CA TYR A 53 -0.09 -9.99 2.63
C TYR A 53 1.18 -10.77 2.94
N VAL A 54 2.07 -10.24 3.78
CA VAL A 54 3.24 -10.99 4.27
C VAL A 54 2.82 -12.31 4.95
N ILE A 55 1.58 -12.40 5.44
CA ILE A 55 0.98 -13.62 6.02
C ILE A 55 1.00 -14.82 5.06
N ILE A 56 1.11 -14.62 3.75
CA ILE A 56 1.27 -15.73 2.79
C ILE A 56 2.59 -16.49 3.02
N PHE A 57 3.60 -15.84 3.61
CA PHE A 57 4.90 -16.42 3.94
C PHE A 57 4.95 -17.13 5.29
N ASP A 58 3.84 -17.15 6.04
CA ASP A 58 3.72 -17.87 7.33
C ASP A 58 4.21 -19.33 7.30
N PRO A 59 3.94 -20.15 6.25
CA PRO A 59 4.47 -21.52 6.20
C PRO A 59 6.01 -21.61 6.02
N ILE A 60 6.69 -20.50 5.69
CA ILE A 60 8.13 -20.48 5.36
C ILE A 60 8.92 -19.68 6.41
N MET A 61 8.28 -18.74 7.10
CA MET A 61 8.91 -17.81 8.03
C MET A 61 8.21 -17.85 9.39
N GLY A 62 8.98 -17.69 10.47
CA GLY A 62 8.41 -17.64 11.82
C GLY A 62 7.52 -16.42 12.04
N ALA A 63 6.47 -16.57 12.87
CA ALA A 63 5.49 -15.52 13.15
C ALA A 63 6.13 -14.19 13.62
N GLU A 64 7.22 -14.24 14.38
CA GLU A 64 7.96 -13.06 14.84
C GLU A 64 8.58 -12.27 13.68
N ILE A 65 9.16 -12.98 12.70
CA ILE A 65 9.74 -12.37 11.50
C ILE A 65 8.63 -11.73 10.65
N LEU A 66 7.48 -12.40 10.52
CA LEU A 66 6.33 -11.85 9.80
C LEU A 66 5.83 -10.54 10.42
N GLU A 67 5.70 -10.49 11.75
CA GLU A 67 5.27 -9.30 12.48
C GLU A 67 6.24 -8.13 12.26
N ILE A 68 7.56 -8.39 12.31
CA ILE A 68 8.59 -7.38 12.03
C ILE A 68 8.46 -6.84 10.60
N ILE A 69 8.31 -7.73 9.61
CA ILE A 69 8.18 -7.33 8.21
C ILE A 69 6.90 -6.50 8.01
N ARG A 70 5.77 -6.94 8.59
CA ARG A 70 4.50 -6.21 8.54
C ARG A 70 4.65 -4.81 9.14
N ALA A 71 5.26 -4.69 10.32
CA ALA A 71 5.49 -3.40 10.97
C ALA A 71 6.40 -2.50 10.13
N LEU A 72 7.48 -3.05 9.56
CA LEU A 72 8.43 -2.32 8.72
C LEU A 72 7.75 -1.73 7.48
N PHE A 73 7.00 -2.54 6.72
CA PHE A 73 6.32 -2.07 5.51
C PHE A 73 5.19 -1.08 5.82
N ARG A 74 4.45 -1.24 6.93
CA ARG A 74 3.44 -0.25 7.35
C ARG A 74 4.07 1.08 7.73
N THR A 75 5.12 1.06 8.54
CA THR A 75 5.84 2.27 8.94
C THR A 75 6.45 2.97 7.72
N ALA A 76 7.04 2.20 6.80
CA ALA A 76 7.54 2.74 5.55
C ALA A 76 6.41 3.41 4.75
N ALA A 77 5.28 2.72 4.54
CA ALA A 77 4.15 3.27 3.79
C ALA A 77 3.66 4.60 4.38
N LEU A 78 3.45 4.66 5.69
CA LEU A 78 3.01 5.87 6.38
C LEU A 78 4.06 6.99 6.31
N SER A 79 5.35 6.63 6.40
CA SER A 79 6.45 7.59 6.25
C SER A 79 6.50 8.17 4.84
N PHE A 80 6.41 7.32 3.80
CA PHE A 80 6.34 7.78 2.41
C PHE A 80 5.15 8.71 2.21
N LEU A 81 3.98 8.38 2.74
CA LEU A 81 2.80 9.23 2.64
C LEU A 81 3.00 10.59 3.32
N ALA A 82 3.54 10.61 4.54
CA ALA A 82 3.75 11.84 5.31
C ALA A 82 4.81 12.75 4.66
N TYR A 83 6.03 12.22 4.42
CA TYR A 83 7.13 12.98 3.85
C TYR A 83 6.89 13.33 2.38
N GLY A 84 6.38 12.37 1.61
CA GLY A 84 6.06 12.59 0.20
C GLY A 84 4.93 13.60 0.03
N GLY A 85 3.92 13.59 0.92
CA GLY A 85 2.83 14.55 0.91
C GLY A 85 3.32 15.97 1.17
N ALA A 86 4.15 16.15 2.20
CA ALA A 86 4.77 17.43 2.52
C ALA A 86 5.62 17.97 1.34
N LYS A 87 6.49 17.13 0.77
CA LYS A 87 7.34 17.51 -0.36
C LYS A 87 6.55 17.93 -1.60
N ILE A 88 5.41 17.29 -1.87
CA ILE A 88 4.55 17.66 -3.00
C ILE A 88 3.80 18.96 -2.71
N ALA A 89 3.45 19.24 -1.45
CA ALA A 89 2.80 20.49 -1.06
C ALA A 89 3.74 21.70 -1.15
N GLU A 90 5.04 21.51 -0.90
CA GLU A 90 6.07 22.55 -1.04
C GLU A 90 6.52 22.80 -2.50
N SER A 91 6.38 21.80 -3.39
CA SER A 91 6.66 21.90 -4.84
C SER A 91 5.54 22.59 -5.60
#